data_AF-A0A9D7RGQ8-F1
#
_entry.id   AF-A0A9D7RGQ8-F1
#
_cell.length_a   1.000
_cell.length_b   1.000
_cell.length_c   1.000
_cell.angle_alpha   90.00
_cell.angle_beta   90.00
_cell.angle_gamma   90.00
#
_symmetry.space_group_name_H-M   'P 1'
#
loop_
_entity.id
_entity.type
_entity.pdbx_description
1 polymer ?
#
loop_
_entity_poly.entity_id
_entity_poly.type
_entity_poly.pdbx_seq_one_letter_code
_entity_poly.pdbx_strand_id
1 'polypeptide(L)'
;MIYSGITSTDISAHLLGNETYVDRLLQQHTMFGVFRHALSESSVARWSDGLKAGRHHSSLRALGVSSADLGALFASALRSCPSCIAGDKQLQGFATWKLAHQVSAIDRCPVHGAPLTPEIRPTGGTHERIWPLRLPGESCASCPTPSLLPPSDGYAAYLSLWKRILTDDLPWLRPAAWIRSMQSAVSRLGGIDSATDVLDKDVLGAWGVPINKISAELFLDGRDGAIREELSLQSRPRDLARRLLMHGCLDRLGLDLVGADEGDQRALPLSGTVGLRMPIAESSSTKRLLELADQFGLPLASIKLPELDAGFRCVAQTIGTHVSYFCKFAASLDEDLLQDLLDSPQFSAESWVGITMASRHRLRGAIGARAAEAAPA
;
A
#
# COMPACT_ATOMS: atom_id res chain seq x y z
N MET A 1 13.59 -39.07 28.65
CA MET A 1 12.25 -39.11 28.02
C MET A 1 12.19 -37.94 27.05
N ILE A 2 12.48 -38.21 25.77
CA ILE A 2 12.70 -37.19 24.73
C ILE A 2 11.33 -36.92 24.10
N TYR A 3 10.81 -35.69 24.20
CA TYR A 3 9.62 -35.26 23.45
C TYR A 3 10.00 -35.12 21.97
N SER A 4 10.01 -36.24 21.25
CA SER A 4 10.10 -36.30 19.79
C SER A 4 8.69 -36.31 19.23
N GLY A 5 8.27 -35.24 18.55
CA GLY A 5 7.10 -35.29 17.68
C GLY A 5 6.21 -34.05 17.61
N ILE A 6 6.42 -33.04 18.46
CA ILE A 6 5.63 -31.79 18.34
C ILE A 6 6.30 -30.92 17.28
N THR A 7 5.68 -30.82 16.10
CA THR A 7 6.13 -29.90 15.06
C THR A 7 5.75 -28.46 15.43
N SER A 8 6.42 -27.46 14.85
CA SER A 8 6.01 -26.06 15.03
C SER A 8 4.56 -25.83 14.59
N THR A 9 4.08 -26.64 13.64
CA THR A 9 2.70 -26.68 13.18
C THR A 9 1.73 -27.14 14.26
N ASP A 10 2.11 -28.14 15.07
CA ASP A 10 1.28 -28.65 16.17
C ASP A 10 1.21 -27.64 17.33
N ILE A 11 2.32 -26.97 17.64
CA ILE A 11 2.34 -25.88 18.65
C ILE A 11 1.47 -24.71 18.18
N SER A 12 1.57 -24.35 16.90
CA SER A 12 0.79 -23.27 16.31
C SER A 12 -0.72 -23.60 16.29
N ALA A 13 -1.10 -24.81 15.86
CA ALA A 13 -2.49 -25.26 15.87
C ALA A 13 -3.06 -25.39 17.30
N HIS A 14 -2.23 -25.77 18.28
CA HIS A 14 -2.65 -25.93 19.66
C HIS A 14 -2.74 -24.61 20.43
N LEU A 15 -1.81 -23.67 20.20
CA LEU A 15 -1.79 -22.35 20.86
C LEU A 15 -2.68 -21.32 20.17
N LEU A 16 -2.80 -21.40 18.85
CA LEU A 16 -3.49 -20.43 18.02
C LEU A 16 -4.81 -20.98 17.46
N GLY A 17 -5.22 -22.22 17.72
CA GLY A 17 -6.52 -22.73 17.25
C GLY A 17 -6.66 -22.85 15.72
N ASN A 18 -7.89 -22.78 15.21
CA ASN A 18 -8.22 -23.00 13.79
C ASN A 18 -7.80 -21.84 12.87
N GLU A 19 -7.88 -22.03 11.54
CA GLU A 19 -7.48 -21.03 10.53
C GLU A 19 -8.09 -19.63 10.76
N THR A 20 -9.32 -19.57 11.30
CA THR A 20 -10.00 -18.30 11.60
C THR A 20 -9.31 -17.49 12.68
N TYR A 21 -8.55 -18.11 13.57
CA TYR A 21 -7.76 -17.40 14.57
C TYR A 21 -6.47 -16.84 13.96
N VAL A 22 -5.79 -17.57 13.07
CA VAL A 22 -4.58 -17.05 12.40
C VAL A 22 -4.92 -15.79 11.61
N ASP A 23 -6.03 -15.80 10.88
CA ASP A 23 -6.51 -14.60 10.17
C ASP A 23 -6.84 -13.44 11.12
N ARG A 24 -7.49 -13.72 12.25
CA ARG A 24 -7.74 -12.70 13.29
C ARG A 24 -6.44 -12.15 13.87
N LEU A 25 -5.44 -12.99 14.13
CA LEU A 25 -4.16 -12.55 14.66
C LEU A 25 -3.43 -11.64 13.67
N LEU A 26 -3.41 -12.01 12.39
CA LEU A 26 -2.85 -11.15 11.34
C LEU A 26 -3.58 -9.81 11.26
N GLN A 27 -4.92 -9.82 11.32
CA GLN A 27 -5.73 -8.61 11.22
C GLN A 27 -5.62 -7.71 12.46
N GLN A 28 -5.52 -8.25 13.66
CA GLN A 28 -5.60 -7.46 14.90
C GLN A 28 -4.23 -7.11 15.48
N HIS A 29 -3.21 -7.93 15.21
CA HIS A 29 -1.92 -7.82 15.89
C HIS A 29 -0.73 -7.61 14.96
N THR A 30 -0.97 -7.45 13.65
CA THR A 30 0.10 -7.18 12.69
C THR A 30 -0.27 -6.06 11.74
N MET A 31 0.75 -5.53 11.07
CA MET A 31 0.59 -4.47 10.07
C MET A 31 -0.20 -4.91 8.83
N PHE A 32 -0.42 -6.21 8.65
CA PHE A 32 -1.34 -6.74 7.66
C PHE A 32 -2.74 -6.15 7.82
N GLY A 33 -3.29 -6.15 9.04
CA GLY A 33 -4.61 -5.59 9.33
C GLY A 33 -4.75 -4.13 8.94
N VAL A 34 -3.68 -3.37 9.09
CA VAL A 34 -3.63 -1.95 8.76
C VAL A 34 -3.58 -1.72 7.25
N PHE A 35 -2.60 -2.32 6.58
CA PHE A 35 -2.33 -1.99 5.17
C PHE A 35 -3.23 -2.74 4.18
N ARG A 36 -3.93 -3.81 4.60
CA ARG A 36 -4.85 -4.54 3.71
C ARG A 36 -5.96 -3.66 3.13
N HIS A 37 -6.37 -2.59 3.83
CA HIS A 37 -7.43 -1.69 3.35
C HIS A 37 -7.08 -0.98 2.04
N ALA A 38 -5.79 -0.78 1.76
CA ALA A 38 -5.32 -0.16 0.52
C ALA A 38 -5.01 -1.17 -0.60
N LEU A 39 -5.21 -2.47 -0.37
CA LEU A 39 -4.87 -3.55 -1.29
C LEU A 39 -6.08 -4.08 -2.06
N SER A 40 -5.82 -4.68 -3.24
CA SER A 40 -6.82 -5.51 -3.94
C SER A 40 -7.02 -6.83 -3.19
N GLU A 41 -8.18 -7.46 -3.34
CA GLU A 41 -8.49 -8.76 -2.71
C GLU A 41 -7.45 -9.84 -3.04
N SER A 42 -7.04 -9.90 -4.32
CA SER A 42 -5.98 -10.81 -4.79
C SER A 42 -4.65 -10.57 -4.08
N SER A 43 -4.30 -9.31 -3.81
CA SER A 43 -3.10 -8.94 -3.06
C SER A 43 -3.23 -9.24 -1.57
N VAL A 44 -4.40 -9.02 -0.97
CA VAL A 44 -4.69 -9.35 0.45
C VAL A 44 -4.55 -10.85 0.68
N ALA A 45 -5.18 -11.67 -0.17
CA ALA A 45 -5.10 -13.12 -0.09
C ALA A 45 -3.64 -13.60 -0.18
N ARG A 46 -2.90 -13.14 -1.20
CA ARG A 46 -1.49 -13.51 -1.39
C ARG A 46 -0.60 -13.08 -0.23
N TRP A 47 -0.82 -11.89 0.33
CA TRP A 47 -0.07 -11.44 1.50
C TRP A 47 -0.38 -12.29 2.73
N SER A 48 -1.66 -12.57 2.98
CA SER A 48 -2.08 -13.46 4.08
C SER A 48 -1.42 -14.83 3.96
N ASP A 49 -1.49 -15.47 2.79
CA ASP A 49 -0.86 -16.77 2.53
C ASP A 49 0.67 -16.74 2.70
N GLY A 50 1.30 -15.63 2.29
CA GLY A 50 2.71 -15.37 2.53
C GLY A 50 3.05 -15.33 4.02
N LEU A 51 2.26 -14.59 4.82
CA LEU A 51 2.46 -14.47 6.26
C LEU A 51 2.20 -15.80 6.98
N LYS A 52 1.12 -16.51 6.62
CA LYS A 52 0.78 -17.84 7.14
C LYS A 52 1.90 -18.86 6.89
N ALA A 53 2.61 -18.73 5.77
CA ALA A 53 3.76 -19.57 5.43
C ALA A 53 5.12 -19.05 5.95
N GLY A 54 5.14 -18.03 6.82
CA GLY A 54 6.37 -17.47 7.40
C GLY A 54 7.23 -16.65 6.43
N ARG A 55 6.70 -16.24 5.28
CA ARG A 55 7.41 -15.52 4.21
C ARG A 55 7.33 -13.99 4.35
N HIS A 56 7.64 -13.46 5.53
CA HIS A 56 7.46 -12.03 5.87
C HIS A 56 8.16 -11.04 4.92
N HIS A 57 9.44 -11.28 4.58
CA HIS A 57 10.21 -10.32 3.77
C HIS A 57 9.89 -10.37 2.28
N SER A 58 9.52 -11.55 1.75
CA SER A 58 9.13 -11.68 0.36
C SER A 58 7.70 -11.21 0.13
N SER A 59 6.82 -11.30 1.13
CA SER A 59 5.44 -10.83 1.00
C SER A 59 5.34 -9.30 0.87
N LEU A 60 6.13 -8.53 1.62
CA LEU A 60 6.16 -7.07 1.46
C LEU A 60 6.73 -6.64 0.09
N ARG A 61 7.80 -7.28 -0.38
CA ARG A 61 8.33 -7.03 -1.73
C ARG A 61 7.35 -7.41 -2.84
N ALA A 62 6.58 -8.47 -2.64
CA ALA A 62 5.53 -8.89 -3.57
C ALA A 62 4.36 -7.89 -3.65
N LEU A 63 4.26 -6.97 -2.68
CA LEU A 63 3.32 -5.85 -2.70
C LEU A 63 3.95 -4.56 -3.25
N GLY A 64 5.12 -4.66 -3.89
CA GLY A 64 5.84 -3.52 -4.45
C GLY A 64 6.52 -2.62 -3.42
N VAL A 65 6.54 -3.01 -2.14
CA VAL A 65 7.25 -2.26 -1.08
C VAL A 65 8.74 -2.59 -1.17
N SER A 66 9.55 -1.61 -1.54
CA SER A 66 11.01 -1.75 -1.52
C SER A 66 11.55 -1.64 -0.10
N SER A 67 12.81 -2.06 0.12
CA SER A 67 13.47 -1.87 1.42
C SER A 67 13.60 -0.39 1.81
N ALA A 68 13.67 0.51 0.83
CA ALA A 68 13.69 1.96 1.07
C ALA A 68 12.33 2.46 1.57
N ASP A 69 11.24 1.82 1.14
CA ASP A 69 9.87 2.22 1.50
C ASP A 69 9.45 1.73 2.90
N LEU A 70 10.21 0.83 3.52
CA LEU A 70 9.89 0.32 4.86
C LEU A 70 9.85 1.43 5.91
N GLY A 71 10.70 2.46 5.78
CA GLY A 71 10.67 3.63 6.66
C GLY A 71 9.42 4.51 6.49
N ALA A 72 8.78 4.45 5.32
CA ALA A 72 7.53 5.14 5.05
C ALA A 72 6.30 4.38 5.59
N LEU A 73 6.44 3.09 5.95
CA LEU A 73 5.36 2.29 6.55
C LEU A 73 5.52 2.13 8.06
N PHE A 74 6.76 1.96 8.52
CA PHE A 74 7.08 1.64 9.90
C PHE A 74 7.95 2.73 10.52
N ALA A 75 7.62 3.09 11.76
CA ALA A 75 8.45 3.97 12.54
C ALA A 75 9.88 3.41 12.69
N SER A 76 10.89 4.27 12.53
CA SER A 76 12.31 3.88 12.63
C SER A 76 12.73 3.47 14.05
N ALA A 77 11.95 3.86 15.05
CA ALA A 77 12.08 3.45 16.44
C ALA A 77 10.72 3.00 16.98
N LEU A 78 10.72 2.14 17.99
CA LEU A 78 9.48 1.83 18.69
C LEU A 78 8.99 3.08 19.42
N ARG A 79 7.68 3.34 19.34
CA ARG A 79 7.08 4.49 20.02
C ARG A 79 5.96 4.08 20.95
N SER A 80 5.77 4.88 22.00
CA SER A 80 4.80 4.63 23.06
C SER A 80 4.01 5.89 23.42
N CYS A 81 2.84 5.70 24.02
CA CYS A 81 2.01 6.77 24.57
C CYS A 81 1.93 6.58 26.09
N PRO A 82 2.30 7.57 26.91
CA PRO A 82 2.26 7.45 28.37
C PRO A 82 0.88 7.07 28.92
N SER A 83 -0.19 7.60 28.34
CA SER A 83 -1.57 7.26 28.73
C SER A 83 -1.93 5.80 28.41
N CYS A 84 -1.50 5.28 27.26
CA CYS A 84 -1.65 3.85 26.95
C CYS A 84 -0.85 2.96 27.92
N ILE A 85 0.37 3.35 28.27
CA ILE A 85 1.21 2.62 29.23
C ILE A 85 0.52 2.55 30.59
N ALA A 86 0.02 3.68 31.09
CA ALA A 86 -0.67 3.74 32.37
C ALA A 86 -1.95 2.88 32.35
N GLY A 87 -2.76 2.99 31.29
CA GLY A 87 -3.97 2.19 31.13
C GLY A 87 -3.70 0.68 31.07
N ASP A 88 -2.68 0.26 30.32
CA ASP A 88 -2.28 -1.16 30.26
C ASP A 88 -1.80 -1.65 31.63
N LYS A 89 -0.93 -0.89 32.32
CA LYS A 89 -0.46 -1.26 33.67
C LYS A 89 -1.60 -1.39 34.67
N GLN A 90 -2.61 -0.51 34.59
CA GLN A 90 -3.79 -0.60 35.43
C GLN A 90 -4.66 -1.82 35.10
N LEU A 91 -4.83 -2.14 33.81
CA LEU A 91 -5.72 -3.20 33.36
C LEU A 91 -5.15 -4.61 33.55
N GLN A 92 -3.87 -4.81 33.23
CA GLN A 92 -3.24 -6.14 33.18
C GLN A 92 -1.89 -6.23 33.90
N GLY A 93 -1.44 -5.16 34.56
CA GLY A 93 -0.19 -5.14 35.34
C GLY A 93 1.08 -4.85 34.53
N PHE A 94 1.01 -4.84 33.20
CA PHE A 94 2.16 -4.58 32.32
C PHE A 94 1.77 -3.81 31.06
N ALA A 95 2.72 -3.06 30.49
CA ALA A 95 2.50 -2.27 29.27
C ALA A 95 2.70 -3.09 28.00
N THR A 96 1.93 -2.79 26.95
CA THR A 96 2.04 -3.47 25.65
C THR A 96 2.32 -2.49 24.51
N TRP A 97 3.14 -2.93 23.54
CA TRP A 97 3.34 -2.17 22.31
C TRP A 97 2.04 -2.11 21.52
N LYS A 98 1.58 -0.90 21.19
CA LYS A 98 0.40 -0.70 20.35
C LYS A 98 0.82 -0.64 18.88
N LEU A 99 0.11 -1.38 18.05
CA LEU A 99 0.33 -1.43 16.61
C LEU A 99 0.27 -0.04 15.99
N ALA A 100 -0.78 0.72 16.33
CA ALA A 100 -0.97 2.11 15.89
C ALA A 100 0.26 3.00 16.10
N HIS A 101 0.97 2.81 17.22
CA HIS A 101 2.13 3.63 17.54
C HIS A 101 3.34 3.32 16.65
N GLN A 102 3.33 2.23 15.88
CA GLN A 102 4.44 1.84 15.02
C GLN A 102 4.24 2.23 13.56
N VAL A 103 3.11 2.85 13.20
CA VAL A 103 2.85 3.37 11.85
C VAL A 103 3.57 4.72 11.68
N SER A 104 4.54 4.79 10.77
CA SER A 104 5.34 6.01 10.47
C SER A 104 4.49 7.28 10.37
N ALA A 105 3.38 7.22 9.63
CA ALA A 105 2.47 8.33 9.34
C ALA A 105 1.55 8.76 10.50
N ILE A 106 1.85 8.31 11.72
CA ILE A 106 1.16 8.67 12.96
C ILE A 106 2.20 9.18 13.94
N ASP A 107 2.19 10.46 14.31
CA ASP A 107 3.08 11.03 15.35
C ASP A 107 2.39 11.19 16.72
N ARG A 108 1.07 11.00 16.77
CA ARG A 108 0.21 11.13 17.96
C ARG A 108 -0.65 9.90 18.16
N CYS A 109 -0.92 9.54 19.40
CA CYS A 109 -1.77 8.41 19.74
C CYS A 109 -3.19 8.60 19.18
N PRO A 110 -3.72 7.69 18.34
CA PRO A 110 -5.10 7.80 17.82
C PRO A 110 -6.20 7.70 18.90
N VAL A 111 -5.86 7.20 20.08
CA VAL A 111 -6.81 7.05 21.21
C VAL A 111 -6.79 8.28 22.12
N HIS A 112 -5.60 8.79 22.44
CA HIS A 112 -5.43 9.85 23.45
C HIS A 112 -5.02 11.21 22.88
N GLY A 113 -4.67 11.31 21.60
CA GLY A 113 -4.16 12.54 20.96
C GLY A 113 -2.76 13.00 21.41
N ALA A 114 -2.17 12.33 22.42
CA ALA A 114 -0.86 12.66 22.95
C ALA A 114 0.27 12.33 21.95
N PRO A 115 1.32 13.17 21.85
CA PRO A 115 2.52 12.85 21.07
C PRO A 115 3.12 11.50 21.45
N LEU A 116 3.53 10.74 20.44
CA LEU A 116 4.21 9.46 20.62
C LEU A 116 5.67 9.69 20.96
N THR A 117 6.14 9.02 22.02
CA THR A 117 7.53 9.12 22.47
C THR A 117 8.32 7.94 21.89
N PRO A 118 9.42 8.18 21.15
CA PRO A 118 10.31 7.14 20.68
C PRO A 118 11.12 6.60 21.84
N GLU A 119 11.38 5.30 21.76
CA GLU A 119 12.06 4.56 22.79
C GLU A 119 13.49 4.36 22.32
N ILE A 120 14.43 4.94 23.08
CA ILE A 120 15.84 4.94 22.69
C ILE A 120 16.38 3.52 22.84
N ARG A 121 16.89 2.98 21.75
CA ARG A 121 17.65 1.73 21.80
C ARG A 121 18.92 1.98 22.62
N PRO A 122 19.24 1.13 23.63
CA PRO A 122 20.50 1.24 24.34
C PRO A 122 21.67 1.13 23.34
N THR A 123 22.48 2.17 23.24
CA THR A 123 23.72 2.16 22.46
C THR A 123 24.81 1.46 23.27
N GLY A 124 25.40 0.37 22.75
CA GLY A 124 26.64 -0.21 23.31
C GLY A 124 26.65 -1.69 23.71
N GLY A 125 26.00 -2.59 22.97
CA GLY A 125 26.10 -4.05 23.23
C GLY A 125 26.27 -4.86 21.95
N THR A 126 26.94 -6.02 22.03
CA THR A 126 27.24 -6.97 20.92
C THR A 126 26.01 -7.54 20.21
N HIS A 127 24.79 -7.20 20.66
CA HIS A 127 23.51 -7.59 20.09
C HIS A 127 22.76 -6.42 19.44
N GLU A 128 23.46 -5.53 18.73
CA GLU A 128 22.89 -4.35 18.05
C GLU A 128 21.71 -4.65 17.09
N ARG A 129 21.47 -5.91 16.72
CA ARG A 129 20.40 -6.31 15.81
C ARG A 129 19.10 -6.71 16.50
N ILE A 130 19.11 -7.03 17.79
CA ILE A 130 17.91 -7.51 18.49
C ILE A 130 17.39 -6.37 19.36
N TRP A 131 16.15 -5.93 19.13
CA TRP A 131 15.50 -5.03 20.08
C TRP A 131 15.40 -5.78 21.41
N PRO A 132 15.96 -5.26 22.51
CA PRO A 132 15.85 -5.94 23.80
C PRO A 132 14.35 -6.15 24.10
N LEU A 133 13.99 -7.28 24.70
CA LEU A 133 12.61 -7.67 25.05
C LEU A 133 12.03 -6.79 26.18
N ARG A 134 12.10 -5.47 25.99
CA ARG A 134 11.63 -4.45 26.92
C ARG A 134 10.19 -4.09 26.61
N LEU A 135 9.46 -3.83 27.68
CA LEU A 135 8.12 -3.28 27.61
C LEU A 135 8.20 -1.76 27.40
N PRO A 136 7.14 -1.15 26.84
CA PRO A 136 7.06 0.30 26.72
C PRO A 136 7.28 1.01 28.06
N GLY A 137 8.08 2.08 28.06
CA GLY A 137 8.39 2.87 29.26
C GLY A 137 9.44 2.28 30.22
N GLU A 138 10.10 1.18 29.87
CA GLU A 138 11.23 0.63 30.65
C GLU A 138 12.59 1.25 30.27
N SER A 139 12.62 2.19 29.33
CA SER A 139 13.82 2.91 28.92
C SER A 139 14.06 4.13 29.82
N CYS A 140 15.26 4.26 30.41
CA CYS A 140 15.58 5.33 31.37
C CYS A 140 15.76 6.74 30.78
N ALA A 141 15.54 6.94 29.48
CA ALA A 141 15.70 8.24 28.84
C ALA A 141 14.63 8.44 27.76
N SER A 142 13.42 8.84 28.18
CA SER A 142 12.46 9.41 27.25
C SER A 142 12.88 10.86 26.96
N CYS A 143 13.51 11.10 25.82
CA CYS A 143 13.52 12.45 25.27
C CYS A 143 12.15 12.68 24.65
N PRO A 144 11.34 13.64 25.15
CA PRO A 144 10.15 14.03 24.42
C PRO A 144 10.60 14.52 23.05
N THR A 145 10.20 13.82 22.00
CA THR A 145 10.33 14.38 20.65
C THR A 145 9.19 15.36 20.52
N PRO A 146 9.46 16.62 20.19
CA PRO A 146 8.39 17.53 19.87
C PRO A 146 7.60 16.93 18.71
N SER A 147 6.28 16.84 18.85
CA SER A 147 5.42 16.59 17.69
C SER A 147 5.67 17.71 16.71
N LEU A 148 6.02 17.34 15.48
CA LEU A 148 6.49 18.29 14.47
C LEU A 148 5.32 19.01 13.82
N LEU A 149 4.11 18.43 13.93
CA LEU A 149 2.85 19.02 13.50
C LEU A 149 2.04 19.58 14.67
N PRO A 150 1.45 20.79 14.50
CA PRO A 150 0.56 21.34 15.50
C PRO A 150 -0.70 20.47 15.66
N PRO A 151 -1.31 20.44 16.86
CA PRO A 151 -2.65 19.90 16.99
C PRO A 151 -3.62 20.76 16.16
N SER A 152 -4.53 20.10 15.45
CA SER A 152 -5.50 20.74 14.56
C SER A 152 -6.72 19.84 14.36
N ASP A 153 -7.84 20.40 13.92
CA ASP A 153 -9.05 19.65 13.63
C ASP A 153 -8.83 18.65 12.48
N GLY A 154 -8.06 19.06 11.46
CA GLY A 154 -7.64 18.20 10.37
C GLY A 154 -6.84 16.99 10.87
N TYR A 155 -5.93 17.19 11.83
CA TYR A 155 -5.16 16.08 12.38
C TYR A 155 -6.02 15.19 13.30
N ALA A 156 -6.92 15.76 14.11
CA ALA A 156 -7.84 14.99 14.94
C ALA A 156 -8.76 14.08 14.09
N ALA A 157 -9.28 14.61 12.97
CA ALA A 157 -10.07 13.83 12.00
C ALA A 157 -9.23 12.69 11.40
N TYR A 158 -7.99 12.98 11.00
CA TYR A 158 -7.07 11.98 10.46
C TYR A 158 -6.74 10.86 11.46
N LEU A 159 -6.48 11.20 12.73
CA LEU A 159 -6.28 10.19 13.79
C LEU A 159 -7.53 9.33 14.03
N SER A 160 -8.71 9.93 13.91
CA SER A 160 -9.98 9.19 14.03
C SER A 160 -10.13 8.15 12.91
N LEU A 161 -9.68 8.45 11.69
CA LEU A 161 -9.65 7.49 10.59
C LEU A 161 -8.64 6.36 10.81
N TRP A 162 -7.47 6.66 11.37
CA TRP A 162 -6.52 5.62 11.78
C TRP A 162 -7.08 4.70 12.85
N LYS A 163 -7.84 5.25 13.81
CA LYS A 163 -8.53 4.44 14.82
C LYS A 163 -9.52 3.49 14.15
N ARG A 164 -10.30 3.95 13.16
CA ARG A 164 -11.24 3.13 12.40
C ARG A 164 -10.54 2.03 11.60
N ILE A 165 -9.39 2.29 10.96
CA ILE A 165 -8.61 1.25 10.25
C ILE A 165 -8.27 0.07 11.17
N LEU A 166 -8.03 0.33 12.45
CA LEU A 166 -7.61 -0.70 13.39
C LEU A 166 -8.80 -1.54 13.90
N THR A 167 -10.04 -1.09 13.70
CA THR A 167 -11.24 -1.72 14.27
C THR A 167 -12.26 -2.16 13.22
N ASP A 168 -12.36 -1.47 12.10
CA ASP A 168 -13.45 -1.56 11.13
C ASP A 168 -12.96 -2.08 9.78
N ASP A 169 -13.87 -2.65 8.98
CA ASP A 169 -13.61 -2.77 7.54
C ASP A 169 -13.97 -1.47 6.83
N LEU A 170 -13.02 -0.96 6.04
CA LEU A 170 -13.15 0.30 5.30
C LEU A 170 -13.13 0.00 3.80
N PRO A 171 -14.24 -0.52 3.22
CA PRO A 171 -14.27 -0.97 1.83
C PRO A 171 -14.01 0.18 0.83
N TRP A 172 -14.33 1.42 1.20
CA TRP A 172 -14.08 2.61 0.39
C TRP A 172 -12.58 2.94 0.22
N LEU A 173 -11.70 2.41 1.08
CA LEU A 173 -10.25 2.55 0.92
C LEU A 173 -9.68 1.59 -0.13
N ARG A 174 -10.44 0.58 -0.55
CA ARG A 174 -9.97 -0.40 -1.53
C ARG A 174 -9.71 0.28 -2.88
N PRO A 175 -8.70 -0.17 -3.64
CA PRO A 175 -8.27 0.46 -4.89
C PRO A 175 -9.41 0.89 -5.82
N ALA A 176 -10.36 -0.01 -6.11
CA ALA A 176 -11.45 0.26 -7.04
C ALA A 176 -12.44 1.33 -6.52
N ALA A 177 -12.82 1.28 -5.24
CA ALA A 177 -13.71 2.27 -4.64
C ALA A 177 -13.02 3.63 -4.51
N TRP A 178 -11.73 3.62 -4.17
CA TRP A 178 -10.91 4.81 -4.10
C TRP A 178 -10.80 5.54 -5.45
N ILE A 179 -10.50 4.81 -6.54
CA ILE A 179 -10.46 5.41 -7.89
C ILE A 179 -11.77 6.12 -8.21
N ARG A 180 -12.91 5.43 -8.04
CA ARG A 180 -14.22 6.00 -8.37
C ARG A 180 -14.47 7.29 -7.58
N SER A 181 -14.08 7.30 -6.32
CA SER A 181 -14.20 8.49 -5.47
C SER A 181 -13.31 9.64 -5.96
N MET A 182 -12.05 9.37 -6.31
CA MET A 182 -11.16 10.40 -6.86
C MET A 182 -11.65 10.94 -8.22
N GLN A 183 -12.10 10.07 -9.12
CA GLN A 183 -12.65 10.47 -10.41
C GLN A 183 -13.90 11.34 -10.25
N SER A 184 -14.79 10.96 -9.32
CA SER A 184 -15.97 11.76 -8.95
C SER A 184 -15.56 13.13 -8.40
N ALA A 185 -14.60 13.18 -7.48
CA ALA A 185 -14.08 14.43 -6.92
C ALA A 185 -13.47 15.34 -8.00
N VAL A 186 -12.59 14.80 -8.86
CA VAL A 186 -11.96 15.54 -9.97
C VAL A 186 -13.02 16.10 -10.92
N SER A 187 -14.04 15.30 -11.26
CA SER A 187 -15.14 15.74 -12.12
C SER A 187 -15.95 16.87 -11.49
N ARG A 188 -16.33 16.74 -10.20
CA ARG A 188 -17.11 17.75 -9.46
C ARG A 188 -16.34 19.04 -9.23
N LEU A 189 -15.03 18.96 -9.06
CA LEU A 189 -14.16 20.12 -8.81
C LEU A 189 -13.61 20.76 -10.09
N GLY A 190 -14.01 20.29 -11.28
CA GLY A 190 -13.67 20.94 -12.54
C GLY A 190 -12.25 20.65 -13.04
N GLY A 191 -11.75 19.43 -12.82
CA GLY A 191 -10.46 18.95 -13.35
C GLY A 191 -9.37 18.80 -12.28
N ILE A 192 -8.24 18.20 -12.66
CA ILE A 192 -7.17 17.83 -11.72
C ILE A 192 -6.53 19.06 -11.07
N ASP A 193 -6.23 20.11 -11.84
CA ASP A 193 -5.59 21.31 -11.31
C ASP A 193 -6.54 22.05 -10.33
N SER A 194 -7.80 22.26 -10.72
CA SER A 194 -8.84 22.84 -9.86
C SER A 194 -9.07 22.02 -8.58
N ALA A 195 -9.13 20.70 -8.70
CA ALA A 195 -9.27 19.81 -7.55
C ALA A 195 -8.06 19.90 -6.62
N THR A 196 -6.85 19.96 -7.16
CA THR A 196 -5.61 20.12 -6.38
C THR A 196 -5.64 21.41 -5.57
N ASP A 197 -5.96 22.55 -6.22
CA ASP A 197 -6.02 23.86 -5.55
C ASP A 197 -7.06 23.90 -4.42
N VAL A 198 -8.22 23.29 -4.63
CA VAL A 198 -9.30 23.23 -3.62
C VAL A 198 -8.86 22.38 -2.43
N LEU A 199 -8.30 21.20 -2.69
CA LEU A 199 -7.87 20.27 -1.64
C LEU A 199 -6.67 20.80 -0.86
N ASP A 200 -5.71 21.47 -1.51
CA ASP A 200 -4.59 22.13 -0.83
C ASP A 200 -5.07 23.23 0.12
N LYS A 201 -6.07 24.03 -0.29
CA LYS A 201 -6.67 25.05 0.57
C LYS A 201 -7.42 24.46 1.75
N ASP A 202 -8.16 23.37 1.54
CA ASP A 202 -8.86 22.67 2.63
C ASP A 202 -7.87 22.06 3.63
N VAL A 203 -6.81 21.40 3.15
CA VAL A 203 -5.74 20.88 4.01
C VAL A 203 -5.12 21.99 4.84
N LEU A 204 -4.72 23.10 4.20
CA LEU A 204 -4.14 24.25 4.89
C LEU A 204 -5.08 24.82 5.95
N GLY A 205 -6.37 24.94 5.63
CA GLY A 205 -7.39 25.44 6.56
C GLY A 205 -7.61 24.51 7.75
N ALA A 206 -7.72 23.20 7.51
CA ALA A 206 -8.02 22.23 8.55
C ALA A 206 -6.79 21.88 9.42
N TRP A 207 -5.59 21.89 8.85
CA TRP A 207 -4.36 21.52 9.56
C TRP A 207 -3.57 22.72 10.08
N GLY A 208 -3.79 23.91 9.52
CA GLY A 208 -2.99 25.11 9.80
C GLY A 208 -1.56 25.05 9.22
N VAL A 209 -1.26 24.04 8.40
CA VAL A 209 0.05 23.85 7.76
C VAL A 209 -0.15 23.33 6.33
N PRO A 210 0.74 23.70 5.39
CA PRO A 210 0.63 23.26 4.00
C PRO A 210 0.93 21.76 3.85
N ILE A 211 0.37 21.15 2.80
CA ILE A 211 0.48 19.71 2.54
C ILE A 211 1.93 19.22 2.44
N ASN A 212 2.84 20.02 1.86
CA ASN A 212 4.24 19.63 1.72
C ASN A 212 4.92 19.43 3.08
N LYS A 213 4.58 20.25 4.08
CA LYS A 213 5.05 20.07 5.45
C LYS A 213 4.44 18.82 6.07
N ILE A 214 3.14 18.60 5.91
CA ILE A 214 2.48 17.37 6.40
C ILE A 214 3.12 16.12 5.79
N SER A 215 3.36 16.13 4.48
CA SER A 215 3.98 15.03 3.75
C SER A 215 5.40 14.72 4.23
N ALA A 216 6.19 15.75 4.52
CA ALA A 216 7.53 15.58 5.08
C ALA A 216 7.51 14.97 6.48
N GLU A 217 6.60 15.46 7.35
CA GLU A 217 6.55 15.04 8.76
C GLU A 217 5.86 13.68 8.97
N LEU A 218 4.88 13.33 8.13
CA LEU A 218 4.15 12.07 8.20
C LEU A 218 4.65 11.05 7.18
N PHE A 219 5.79 11.29 6.52
CA PHE A 219 6.39 10.38 5.54
C PHE A 219 5.40 9.94 4.45
N LEU A 220 4.58 10.86 3.95
CA LEU A 220 3.49 10.52 3.02
C LEU A 220 3.96 10.11 1.61
N ASP A 221 5.26 10.22 1.31
CA ASP A 221 5.88 10.01 -0.01
C ASP A 221 5.23 10.85 -1.15
N GLY A 222 6.02 11.15 -2.18
CA GLY A 222 5.62 12.01 -3.31
C GLY A 222 6.35 13.34 -3.28
N ARG A 223 7.06 13.66 -4.36
CA ARG A 223 7.78 14.93 -4.50
C ARG A 223 6.77 16.02 -4.86
N ASP A 224 6.65 17.04 -4.01
CA ASP A 224 5.92 18.31 -4.24
C ASP A 224 4.49 18.23 -4.82
N GLY A 225 3.79 17.10 -4.67
CA GLY A 225 2.49 16.92 -5.31
C GLY A 225 1.67 15.74 -4.80
N ALA A 226 1.69 15.46 -3.48
CA ALA A 226 0.99 14.30 -2.91
C ALA A 226 -0.50 14.23 -3.29
N ILE A 227 -1.21 15.37 -3.30
CA ILE A 227 -2.61 15.46 -3.74
C ILE A 227 -2.74 15.14 -5.23
N ARG A 228 -1.92 15.80 -6.06
CA ARG A 228 -1.93 15.61 -7.52
C ARG A 228 -1.62 14.15 -7.90
N GLU A 229 -0.70 13.50 -7.21
CA GLU A 229 -0.36 12.08 -7.42
C GLU A 229 -1.55 11.16 -7.11
N GLU A 230 -2.26 11.38 -6.00
CA GLU A 230 -3.48 10.63 -5.65
C GLU A 230 -4.59 10.86 -6.67
N LEU A 231 -4.83 12.12 -7.07
CA LEU A 231 -5.82 12.46 -8.09
C LEU A 231 -5.46 11.90 -9.47
N SER A 232 -4.18 11.68 -9.75
CA SER A 232 -3.68 11.06 -10.99
C SER A 232 -3.78 9.54 -11.00
N LEU A 233 -4.39 8.95 -9.96
CA LEU A 233 -4.67 7.52 -9.77
C LEU A 233 -3.42 6.64 -9.65
N GLN A 234 -2.30 7.18 -9.17
CA GLN A 234 -1.11 6.38 -8.88
C GLN A 234 -1.27 5.65 -7.53
N SER A 235 -2.23 4.74 -7.44
CA SER A 235 -2.50 4.04 -6.18
C SER A 235 -1.44 2.96 -5.91
N ARG A 236 -0.68 3.12 -4.83
CA ARG A 236 0.22 2.12 -4.24
C ARG A 236 -0.31 1.72 -2.84
N PRO A 237 0.03 0.51 -2.36
CA PRO A 237 -0.34 0.07 -1.01
C PRO A 237 0.15 0.98 0.12
N ARG A 238 1.29 1.65 -0.08
CA ARG A 238 1.89 2.58 0.89
C ARG A 238 1.11 3.90 1.05
N ASP A 239 0.11 4.13 0.21
CA ASP A 239 -0.59 5.40 0.14
C ASP A 239 -1.73 5.50 1.15
N LEU A 240 -1.91 4.49 2.02
CA LEU A 240 -2.98 4.47 3.01
C LEU A 240 -3.08 5.78 3.79
N ALA A 241 -1.95 6.30 4.27
CA ALA A 241 -1.88 7.57 4.97
C ALA A 241 -2.38 8.75 4.10
N ARG A 242 -1.95 8.82 2.83
CA ARG A 242 -2.44 9.82 1.87
C ARG A 242 -3.94 9.69 1.65
N ARG A 243 -4.46 8.48 1.46
CA ARG A 243 -5.90 8.24 1.29
C ARG A 243 -6.73 8.69 2.46
N LEU A 244 -6.26 8.46 3.69
CA LEU A 244 -6.95 8.94 4.89
C LEU A 244 -6.98 10.46 4.96
N LEU A 245 -5.85 11.11 4.68
CA LEU A 245 -5.78 12.56 4.63
C LEU A 245 -6.76 13.10 3.59
N MET A 246 -6.73 12.54 2.37
CA MET A 246 -7.61 12.91 1.28
C MET A 246 -9.08 12.66 1.60
N HIS A 247 -9.42 11.54 2.23
CA HIS A 247 -10.78 11.24 2.65
C HIS A 247 -11.31 12.28 3.64
N GLY A 248 -10.51 12.66 4.64
CA GLY A 248 -10.90 13.72 5.57
C GLY A 248 -11.17 15.05 4.87
N CYS A 249 -10.46 15.36 3.78
CA CYS A 249 -10.71 16.56 2.97
C CYS A 249 -12.00 16.44 2.17
N LEU A 250 -12.22 15.30 1.50
CA LEU A 250 -13.43 15.07 0.71
C LEU A 250 -14.70 15.10 1.57
N ASP A 251 -14.63 14.52 2.77
CA ASP A 251 -15.73 14.54 3.75
C ASP A 251 -16.10 15.97 4.15
N ARG A 252 -15.11 16.81 4.51
CA ARG A 252 -15.34 18.23 4.84
C ARG A 252 -15.89 19.05 3.68
N LEU A 253 -15.53 18.69 2.45
CA LEU A 253 -16.01 19.35 1.23
C LEU A 253 -17.39 18.84 0.77
N GLY A 254 -18.00 17.87 1.47
CA GLY A 254 -19.28 17.27 1.04
C GLY A 254 -19.16 16.51 -0.28
N LEU A 255 -17.98 15.93 -0.53
CA LEU A 255 -17.69 15.09 -1.68
C LEU A 255 -17.81 13.62 -1.23
N ASP A 256 -19.05 13.12 -1.24
CA ASP A 256 -19.36 11.75 -0.83
C ASP A 256 -18.44 10.73 -1.54
N LEU A 257 -17.87 9.81 -0.76
CA LEU A 257 -17.15 8.68 -1.32
C LEU A 257 -18.14 7.68 -1.92
N VAL A 258 -17.83 7.23 -3.14
CA VAL A 258 -18.63 6.23 -3.83
C VAL A 258 -18.50 4.90 -3.10
N GLY A 259 -19.56 4.51 -2.36
CA GLY A 259 -19.63 3.26 -1.59
C GLY A 259 -19.54 3.40 -0.06
N ALA A 260 -19.73 4.60 0.50
CA ALA A 260 -19.86 4.79 1.94
C ALA A 260 -21.22 4.31 2.51
N ASP A 261 -22.24 4.17 1.65
CA ASP A 261 -23.56 3.60 1.97
C ASP A 261 -23.97 2.62 0.87
N GLU A 262 -23.77 1.32 1.10
CA GLU A 262 -24.53 0.25 0.42
C GLU A 262 -24.92 -0.83 1.43
N GLY A 263 -25.64 -0.38 2.46
CA GLY A 263 -26.63 -1.17 3.17
C GLY A 263 -28.03 -0.88 2.66
N ASP A 264 -28.24 -0.58 1.37
CA ASP A 264 -29.56 -0.68 0.74
C ASP A 264 -29.46 -0.66 -0.78
N GLN A 265 -30.04 -1.68 -1.40
CA GLN A 265 -30.31 -1.68 -2.83
C GLN A 265 -31.15 -0.46 -3.20
N ARG A 266 -30.62 0.38 -4.08
CA ARG A 266 -31.47 1.07 -5.06
C ARG A 266 -31.04 0.67 -6.45
N ALA A 267 -31.71 -0.35 -6.97
CA ALA A 267 -31.93 -0.47 -8.39
C ALA A 267 -32.75 0.75 -8.84
N LEU A 268 -32.12 1.72 -9.50
CA LEU A 268 -32.79 2.84 -10.16
C LEU A 268 -32.01 3.21 -11.44
N PRO A 269 -32.70 3.76 -12.44
CA PRO A 269 -32.70 3.27 -13.80
C PRO A 269 -31.61 3.94 -14.64
N LEU A 270 -31.13 3.21 -15.63
CA LEU A 270 -30.39 3.75 -16.75
C LEU A 270 -31.21 4.88 -17.40
N SER A 271 -30.76 6.13 -17.25
CA SER A 271 -31.15 7.23 -18.13
C SER A 271 -30.10 8.33 -18.07
N GLY A 272 -29.45 8.56 -19.22
CA GLY A 272 -28.52 9.65 -19.44
C GLY A 272 -27.06 9.23 -19.58
N THR A 273 -26.77 8.41 -20.59
CA THR A 273 -25.42 8.11 -21.08
C THR A 273 -24.71 9.40 -21.53
N VAL A 274 -24.08 10.12 -20.60
CA VAL A 274 -22.86 10.86 -20.91
C VAL A 274 -21.73 9.87 -20.64
N GLY A 275 -21.50 9.02 -21.63
CA GLY A 275 -20.43 8.04 -21.58
C GLY A 275 -19.10 8.78 -21.44
N LEU A 276 -18.44 8.60 -20.29
CA LEU A 276 -16.99 8.45 -20.28
C LEU A 276 -16.69 7.22 -21.16
N ARG A 277 -16.68 7.42 -22.48
CA ARG A 277 -15.92 6.57 -23.37
C ARG A 277 -14.48 6.72 -22.89
N MET A 278 -13.98 5.74 -22.14
CA MET A 278 -12.63 5.28 -22.38
C MET A 278 -12.57 4.96 -23.88
N PRO A 279 -11.92 5.76 -24.73
CA PRO A 279 -11.83 5.46 -26.14
C PRO A 279 -10.68 4.47 -26.32
N ILE A 280 -10.80 3.31 -25.71
CA ILE A 280 -10.04 2.14 -26.13
C ILE A 280 -11.13 1.15 -26.47
N ALA A 281 -11.22 0.78 -27.75
CA ALA A 281 -11.81 -0.50 -28.08
C ALA A 281 -10.94 -1.53 -27.34
N GLU A 282 -11.36 -1.91 -26.12
CA GLU A 282 -10.58 -2.81 -25.27
C GLU A 282 -10.42 -4.12 -26.04
N SER A 283 -9.24 -4.31 -26.62
CA SER A 283 -8.89 -5.59 -27.21
C SER A 283 -8.90 -6.63 -26.09
N SER A 284 -9.23 -7.88 -26.43
CA SER A 284 -9.13 -9.00 -25.49
C SER A 284 -7.76 -9.06 -24.81
N SER A 285 -6.71 -8.69 -25.53
CA SER A 285 -5.32 -8.69 -25.11
C SER A 285 -5.02 -7.59 -24.08
N THR A 286 -5.59 -6.38 -24.24
CA THR A 286 -5.52 -5.31 -23.23
C THR A 286 -6.17 -5.74 -21.91
N LYS A 287 -7.38 -6.31 -21.98
CA LYS A 287 -8.07 -6.81 -20.78
C LYS A 287 -7.25 -7.91 -20.09
N ARG A 288 -6.71 -8.85 -20.87
CA ARG A 288 -5.87 -9.93 -20.37
C ARG A 288 -4.60 -9.42 -19.70
N LEU A 289 -3.95 -8.40 -20.28
CA LEU A 289 -2.78 -7.75 -19.70
C LEU A 289 -3.08 -7.17 -18.31
N LEU A 290 -4.22 -6.50 -18.15
CA LEU A 290 -4.63 -5.91 -16.87
C LEU A 290 -4.99 -6.97 -15.82
N GLU A 291 -5.65 -8.06 -16.23
CA GLU A 291 -5.89 -9.22 -15.36
C GLU A 291 -4.57 -9.83 -14.86
N LEU A 292 -3.61 -10.02 -15.76
CA LEU A 292 -2.28 -10.53 -15.40
C LEU A 292 -1.52 -9.53 -14.51
N ALA A 293 -1.65 -8.22 -14.74
CA ALA A 293 -1.04 -7.20 -13.89
C ALA A 293 -1.58 -7.26 -12.45
N ASP A 294 -2.90 -7.37 -12.26
CA ASP A 294 -3.51 -7.57 -10.93
C ASP A 294 -3.09 -8.91 -10.31
N GLN A 295 -3.11 -9.99 -11.08
CA GLN A 295 -2.62 -11.30 -10.64
C GLN A 295 -1.13 -11.28 -10.27
N PHE A 296 -0.32 -10.44 -10.92
CA PHE A 296 1.08 -10.28 -10.56
C PHE A 296 1.25 -9.37 -9.34
N GLY A 297 0.22 -8.64 -8.92
CA GLY A 297 0.27 -7.68 -7.80
C GLY A 297 0.92 -6.35 -8.19
N LEU A 298 0.84 -5.97 -9.48
CA LEU A 298 1.29 -4.67 -9.90
C LEU A 298 0.40 -3.56 -9.30
N PRO A 299 0.96 -2.34 -9.09
CA PRO A 299 0.18 -1.22 -8.59
C PRO A 299 -0.98 -0.89 -9.52
N LEU A 300 -2.00 -0.21 -8.98
CA LEU A 300 -3.21 0.13 -9.73
C LEU A 300 -2.93 1.04 -10.93
N ALA A 301 -1.86 1.83 -10.86
CA ALA A 301 -1.36 2.63 -11.98
C ALA A 301 -1.05 1.80 -13.23
N SER A 302 -0.93 0.47 -13.11
CA SER A 302 -0.83 -0.46 -14.24
C SER A 302 -2.04 -0.48 -15.16
N ILE A 303 -3.16 0.14 -14.78
CA ILE A 303 -4.26 0.43 -15.71
C ILE A 303 -3.79 1.22 -16.94
N LYS A 304 -2.70 1.99 -16.81
CA LYS A 304 -2.09 2.75 -17.91
C LYS A 304 -1.14 1.92 -18.78
N LEU A 305 -0.80 0.67 -18.41
CA LEU A 305 0.12 -0.16 -19.19
C LEU A 305 -0.21 -0.23 -20.70
N PRO A 306 -1.49 -0.32 -21.12
CA PRO A 306 -1.87 -0.34 -22.53
C PRO A 306 -1.48 0.93 -23.31
N GLU A 307 -1.21 2.03 -22.61
CA GLU A 307 -0.93 3.35 -23.18
C GLU A 307 0.57 3.70 -23.13
N LEU A 308 1.40 2.89 -22.47
CA LEU A 308 2.79 3.23 -22.18
C LEU A 308 3.76 2.63 -23.21
N ASP A 309 3.91 3.32 -24.34
CA ASP A 309 4.95 3.07 -25.35
C ASP A 309 6.33 3.58 -24.88
N ALA A 310 6.87 2.95 -23.84
CA ALA A 310 8.16 3.33 -23.26
C ALA A 310 8.94 2.12 -22.76
N GLY A 311 10.25 2.28 -22.57
CA GLY A 311 11.10 1.23 -22.01
C GLY A 311 10.83 0.95 -20.52
N PHE A 312 11.28 -0.21 -20.03
CA PHE A 312 10.99 -0.73 -18.69
C PHE A 312 11.16 0.27 -17.54
N ARG A 313 12.24 1.06 -17.54
CA ARG A 313 12.51 2.00 -16.44
C ARG A 313 11.44 3.08 -16.35
N CYS A 314 11.07 3.67 -17.49
CA CYS A 314 10.06 4.71 -17.58
C CYS A 314 8.70 4.15 -17.13
N VAL A 315 8.30 3.00 -17.70
CA VAL A 315 7.05 2.33 -17.33
C VAL A 315 7.00 2.02 -15.85
N ALA A 316 8.05 1.42 -15.29
CA ALA A 316 8.13 1.07 -13.88
C ALA A 316 8.00 2.32 -12.98
N GLN A 317 8.66 3.42 -13.32
CA GLN A 317 8.51 4.69 -12.60
C GLN A 317 7.09 5.24 -12.68
N THR A 318 6.49 5.25 -13.88
CA THR A 318 5.14 5.75 -14.14
C THR A 318 4.07 4.97 -13.39
N ILE A 319 4.16 3.63 -13.39
CA ILE A 319 3.23 2.79 -12.63
C ILE A 319 3.63 2.66 -11.16
N GLY A 320 4.78 3.22 -10.78
CA GLY A 320 5.21 3.27 -9.40
C GLY A 320 5.67 1.95 -8.80
N THR A 321 6.34 1.12 -9.60
CA THR A 321 6.95 -0.14 -9.16
C THR A 321 8.47 -0.12 -9.39
N HIS A 322 9.17 -1.09 -8.81
CA HIS A 322 10.60 -1.25 -9.04
C HIS A 322 10.87 -1.87 -10.42
N VAL A 323 11.87 -1.36 -11.17
CA VAL A 323 12.17 -1.84 -12.53
C VAL A 323 12.40 -3.35 -12.60
N SER A 324 13.12 -3.92 -11.63
CA SER A 324 13.36 -5.37 -11.60
C SER A 324 12.10 -6.19 -11.34
N TYR A 325 11.12 -5.64 -10.63
CA TYR A 325 9.83 -6.29 -10.40
C TYR A 325 8.99 -6.25 -11.67
N PHE A 326 8.97 -5.09 -12.35
CA PHE A 326 8.29 -4.95 -13.64
C PHE A 326 8.91 -5.84 -14.72
N CYS A 327 10.24 -5.98 -14.78
CA CYS A 327 10.88 -6.92 -15.71
C CYS A 327 10.44 -8.37 -15.46
N LYS A 328 10.22 -8.79 -14.21
CA LYS A 328 9.71 -10.12 -13.89
C LYS A 328 8.28 -10.32 -14.36
N PHE A 329 7.44 -9.30 -14.17
CA PHE A 329 6.08 -9.29 -14.70
C PHE A 329 6.09 -9.44 -16.23
N ALA A 330 6.82 -8.57 -16.93
CA ALA A 330 6.88 -8.61 -18.39
C ALA A 330 7.41 -9.96 -18.91
N ALA A 331 8.42 -10.51 -18.25
CA ALA A 331 8.95 -11.83 -18.58
C ALA A 331 7.96 -12.98 -18.34
N SER A 332 6.91 -12.77 -17.53
CA SER A 332 5.86 -13.77 -17.24
C SER A 332 4.70 -13.79 -18.24
N LEU A 333 4.54 -12.75 -19.06
CA LEU A 333 3.48 -12.67 -20.08
C LEU A 333 3.70 -13.73 -21.16
N ASP A 334 2.68 -14.41 -21.66
CA ASP A 334 2.86 -15.37 -22.76
C ASP A 334 3.24 -14.66 -24.08
N GLU A 335 3.80 -15.42 -25.03
CA GLU A 335 4.29 -14.86 -26.29
C GLU A 335 3.16 -14.42 -27.20
N ASP A 336 2.05 -15.15 -27.22
CA ASP A 336 0.87 -14.80 -28.01
C ASP A 336 0.30 -13.44 -27.58
N LEU A 337 0.17 -13.22 -26.27
CA LEU A 337 -0.25 -11.93 -25.71
C LEU A 337 0.72 -10.80 -26.07
N LEU A 338 2.04 -11.03 -25.98
CA LEU A 338 3.03 -10.02 -26.35
C LEU A 338 2.96 -9.69 -27.85
N GLN A 339 2.67 -10.67 -28.71
CA GLN A 339 2.54 -10.48 -30.14
C GLN A 339 1.27 -9.69 -30.46
N ASP A 340 0.13 -10.07 -29.88
CA ASP A 340 -1.13 -9.33 -30.00
C ASP A 340 -0.99 -7.87 -29.59
N LEU A 341 -0.25 -7.60 -28.50
CA LEU A 341 0.03 -6.25 -28.04
C LEU A 341 0.95 -5.50 -29.00
N LEU A 342 1.95 -6.15 -29.61
CA LEU A 342 2.83 -5.53 -30.61
C LEU A 342 2.13 -5.26 -31.95
N ASP A 343 1.14 -6.08 -32.30
CA ASP A 343 0.33 -5.88 -33.50
C ASP A 343 -0.64 -4.70 -33.31
N SER A 344 -0.87 -4.25 -32.07
CA SER A 344 -1.56 -3.00 -31.79
C SER A 344 -0.69 -1.79 -32.17
N PRO A 345 -1.26 -0.75 -32.82
CA PRO A 345 -0.53 0.46 -33.20
C PRO A 345 0.00 1.27 -32.00
N GLN A 346 -0.36 0.89 -30.77
CA GLN A 346 0.04 1.56 -29.54
C GLN A 346 1.47 1.23 -29.11
N PHE A 347 2.04 0.10 -29.54
CA PHE A 347 3.33 -0.36 -29.04
C PHE A 347 4.38 -0.40 -30.15
N SER A 348 5.47 0.34 -29.95
CA SER A 348 6.63 0.28 -30.83
C SER A 348 7.53 -0.93 -30.52
N ALA A 349 8.49 -1.22 -31.41
CA ALA A 349 9.55 -2.19 -31.13
C ALA A 349 10.48 -1.77 -29.97
N GLU A 350 10.52 -0.47 -29.65
CA GLU A 350 11.30 0.10 -28.53
C GLU A 350 10.52 0.12 -27.21
N SER A 351 9.22 -0.17 -27.25
CA SER A 351 8.37 -0.31 -26.07
C SER A 351 8.86 -1.44 -25.16
N TRP A 352 8.42 -1.43 -23.90
CA TRP A 352 8.66 -2.54 -22.98
C TRP A 352 8.14 -3.88 -23.53
N VAL A 353 7.05 -3.88 -24.34
CA VAL A 353 6.53 -5.08 -25.01
C VAL A 353 7.51 -5.55 -26.07
N GLY A 354 7.96 -4.65 -26.95
CA GLY A 354 8.92 -4.94 -28.01
C GLY A 354 10.27 -5.43 -27.49
N ILE A 355 10.78 -4.78 -26.43
CA ILE A 355 12.02 -5.20 -25.77
C ILE A 355 11.87 -6.59 -25.13
N THR A 356 10.70 -6.89 -24.53
CA THR A 356 10.41 -8.21 -23.96
C THR A 356 10.44 -9.29 -25.05
N MET A 357 9.76 -9.04 -26.17
CA MET A 357 9.70 -9.95 -27.31
C MET A 357 11.09 -10.20 -27.93
N ALA A 358 11.83 -9.13 -28.22
CA ALA A 358 13.18 -9.22 -28.77
C ALA A 358 14.15 -9.98 -27.84
N SER A 359 13.98 -9.84 -26.51
CA SER A 359 14.78 -10.58 -25.54
C SER A 359 14.48 -12.08 -25.55
N ARG A 360 13.23 -12.49 -25.80
CA ARG A 360 12.86 -13.91 -25.95
C ARG A 360 13.44 -14.54 -27.21
N HIS A 361 13.34 -13.86 -28.35
CA HIS A 361 13.93 -14.37 -29.59
C HIS A 361 15.44 -14.55 -29.48
N ARG A 362 16.15 -13.60 -28.86
CA ARG A 362 17.60 -13.71 -28.60
C ARG A 362 17.94 -14.92 -27.73
N LEU A 363 17.17 -15.18 -26.68
CA LEU A 363 17.38 -16.33 -25.80
C LEU A 363 17.14 -17.66 -26.53
N ARG A 364 16.08 -17.76 -27.36
CA ARG A 364 15.83 -18.95 -28.18
C ARG A 364 16.93 -19.21 -29.21
N GLY A 365 17.40 -18.16 -29.89
CA GLY A 365 18.51 -18.26 -30.82
C GLY A 365 19.79 -18.75 -30.15
N ALA A 366 20.11 -18.24 -28.96
CA ALA A 366 21.28 -18.68 -28.19
C ALA A 366 21.17 -20.13 -27.71
N ILE A 367 19.97 -20.57 -27.29
CA ILE A 367 19.72 -21.97 -26.88
C ILE A 367 19.82 -22.91 -28.10
N GLY A 368 19.23 -22.53 -29.24
CA GLY A 368 19.29 -23.32 -30.47
C GLY A 368 20.71 -23.48 -30.99
N ALA A 369 21.51 -22.41 -30.99
CA ALA A 369 22.91 -22.46 -31.39
C ALA A 369 23.74 -23.40 -30.50
N ARG A 370 23.55 -23.33 -29.17
CA ARG A 370 24.21 -24.24 -28.23
C ARG A 370 23.78 -25.70 -28.38
N ALA A 371 22.51 -25.94 -28.69
CA ALA A 371 22.02 -27.30 -28.94
C ALA A 371 22.59 -27.89 -30.24
N ALA A 372 22.72 -27.07 -31.29
CA ALA A 372 23.34 -27.47 -32.55
C ALA A 372 24.85 -27.78 -32.40
N GLU A 373 25.58 -27.01 -31.59
CA GLU A 373 26.98 -27.28 -31.26
C GLU A 373 27.18 -28.55 -30.41
N ALA A 374 26.16 -28.97 -29.65
CA ALA A 374 26.22 -30.13 -28.77
C ALA A 374 25.73 -31.44 -29.40
N ALA A 375 25.19 -31.41 -30.62
CA ALA A 375 24.75 -32.62 -31.32
C ALA A 375 25.98 -33.43 -31.80
N PRO A 376 26.15 -34.70 -31.40
CA PRO A 376 27.26 -35.52 -31.88
C PRO A 376 27.17 -35.73 -33.39
N ALA A 377 28.31 -35.52 -34.06
CA ALA A 377 28.48 -35.64 -35.51
C ALA A 377 28.23 -37.07 -36.03
#